data_AF-A0A926AN38-F1
#
_entry.id   AF-A0A926AN38-F1
#
_cell.length_a   1.000
_cell.length_b   1.000
_cell.length_c   1.000
_cell.angle_alpha   90.00
_cell.angle_beta   90.00
_cell.angle_gamma   90.00
#
_symmetry.space_group_name_H-M   'P 1'
#
loop_
_entity.id
_entity.type
_entity.pdbx_description
1 polymer ?
#
loop_
_entity_poly.entity_id
_entity_poly.type
_entity_poly.pdbx_seq_one_letter_code
_entity_poly.pdbx_strand_id
1 'polypeptide(L)'
;MGSQTPTKTEKADETSPSSTENPPAKKRRSRWRKLGIFLLFLAILIGIGRAMLPWALRSYVNRTIDQSPLYDGKIGDIEVHLYRGAYTIKDVRLIKTTGSVPVPLFAAKQVDLAIEWPALLNRKLVGRVVMVSPELNFVDAPSEGEAQSGAGGPWLKILNDLSPFKINSVKIHDGSVHFRTFTSEEPVDVYLSQLEASIDNLTNIRDEIAPLITTITATGLAMDQAKFEYQMRMNPFSYRPTFHMAVRLLGLDVTKTNNLARAYGAFDFESGWFDLVIEMDVKEGLVEGYVKPLFRNLKVFSLRKDIREDNVLELFWEAMVGVATNLLKNPPRDQLATLVPFRGDMSGPQTDVLAAIGNVLRNAFIRAYLPRLQTGEQGVEGLEFGPPTLADPVQVGD
;
A
#
# COMPACT_ATOMS: atom_id res chain seq x y z
N MET A 1 30.66 -35.11 -103.36
CA MET A 1 31.42 -33.87 -103.64
C MET A 1 31.82 -33.32 -102.28
N GLY A 2 33.03 -33.44 -101.79
CA GLY A 2 34.32 -33.27 -102.44
C GLY A 2 35.19 -32.47 -101.47
N SER A 3 36.22 -33.12 -100.90
CA SER A 3 37.52 -32.63 -100.37
C SER A 3 37.53 -31.38 -99.45
N GLN A 4 38.33 -31.26 -98.38
CA GLN A 4 39.74 -31.64 -98.21
C GLN A 4 40.08 -31.83 -96.71
N THR A 5 40.98 -32.77 -96.44
CA THR A 5 41.93 -32.79 -95.30
C THR A 5 43.30 -32.39 -95.87
N PRO A 6 44.29 -31.88 -95.11
CA PRO A 6 45.17 -32.69 -94.24
C PRO A 6 45.57 -32.00 -92.90
N THR A 7 45.92 -32.70 -91.80
CA THR A 7 47.25 -33.27 -91.44
C THR A 7 48.35 -32.17 -91.40
N LYS A 8 49.25 -32.02 -90.43
CA LYS A 8 50.16 -32.93 -89.68
C LYS A 8 51.05 -31.99 -88.83
N THR A 9 51.62 -32.27 -87.65
CA THR A 9 52.90 -33.00 -87.36
C THR A 9 53.34 -32.40 -86.00
N GLU A 10 53.52 -33.18 -84.91
CA GLU A 10 54.83 -33.69 -84.42
C GLU A 10 55.69 -32.55 -83.79
N LYS A 11 56.31 -32.61 -82.61
CA LYS A 11 56.92 -33.67 -81.80
C LYS A 11 57.37 -33.08 -80.45
N ALA A 12 57.51 -33.94 -79.43
CA ALA A 12 58.58 -34.01 -78.39
C ALA A 12 58.99 -32.71 -77.63
N ASP A 13 59.36 -32.71 -76.35
CA ASP A 13 59.92 -33.75 -75.48
C ASP A 13 59.88 -33.27 -74.02
N GLU A 14 60.06 -34.21 -73.08
CA GLU A 14 60.76 -34.08 -71.77
C GLU A 14 60.39 -32.90 -70.82
N THR A 15 59.99 -33.05 -69.54
CA THR A 15 60.57 -33.80 -68.41
C THR A 15 59.61 -33.79 -67.19
N SER A 16 59.55 -34.90 -66.43
CA SER A 16 58.99 -35.11 -65.07
C SER A 16 59.52 -34.12 -63.98
N PRO A 17 59.09 -34.14 -62.68
CA PRO A 17 57.90 -34.72 -62.01
C PRO A 17 57.20 -33.78 -60.96
N SER A 18 56.08 -34.26 -60.39
CA SER A 18 55.57 -33.98 -59.04
C SER A 18 54.93 -32.61 -58.72
N SER A 19 53.60 -32.62 -58.54
CA SER A 19 52.97 -32.17 -57.29
C SER A 19 51.50 -32.56 -57.32
N THR A 20 51.14 -33.61 -56.57
CA THR A 20 49.78 -33.86 -56.12
C THR A 20 49.33 -32.69 -55.25
N GLU A 21 48.61 -31.74 -55.84
CA GLU A 21 47.98 -30.64 -55.11
C GLU A 21 46.65 -31.16 -54.51
N ASN A 22 46.71 -31.59 -53.25
CA ASN A 22 45.52 -31.87 -52.44
C ASN A 22 44.70 -30.57 -52.24
N PRO A 23 43.37 -30.59 -52.36
CA PRO A 23 42.56 -29.40 -52.12
C PRO A 23 42.63 -28.97 -50.64
N PRO A 24 42.64 -27.67 -50.30
CA PRO A 24 42.82 -27.21 -48.93
C PRO A 24 41.52 -27.38 -48.11
N ALA A 25 41.27 -28.59 -47.63
CA ALA A 25 40.18 -28.88 -46.70
C ALA A 25 40.60 -28.59 -45.25
N LYS A 26 40.63 -27.32 -44.78
CA LYS A 26 40.74 -27.03 -43.31
C LYS A 26 40.46 -25.61 -42.79
N LYS A 27 39.74 -24.71 -43.48
CA LYS A 27 39.43 -23.36 -42.94
C LYS A 27 38.07 -23.20 -42.22
N ARG A 28 37.18 -24.20 -42.26
CA ARG A 28 35.84 -24.11 -41.63
C ARG A 28 35.87 -24.38 -40.12
N ARG A 29 36.65 -25.35 -39.63
CA ARG A 29 36.72 -25.72 -38.19
C ARG A 29 37.21 -24.61 -37.24
N SER A 30 38.08 -23.70 -37.70
CA SER A 30 38.65 -22.63 -36.86
C SER A 30 37.62 -21.55 -36.49
N ARG A 31 36.70 -21.20 -37.41
CA ARG A 31 35.65 -20.22 -37.14
C ARG A 31 34.63 -20.71 -36.10
N TRP A 32 34.25 -21.99 -36.16
CA TRP A 32 33.37 -22.60 -35.15
C TRP A 32 34.04 -22.74 -33.78
N ARG A 33 35.35 -22.97 -33.73
CA ARG A 33 36.12 -22.96 -32.47
C ARG A 33 36.19 -21.55 -31.85
N LYS A 34 36.45 -20.51 -32.65
CA LYS A 34 36.44 -19.11 -32.18
C LYS A 34 35.05 -18.68 -31.73
N LEU A 35 34.00 -19.07 -32.46
CA LEU A 35 32.60 -18.82 -32.07
C LEU A 35 32.25 -19.55 -30.76
N GLY A 36 32.66 -20.81 -30.60
CA GLY A 36 32.45 -21.56 -29.37
C GLY A 36 33.16 -20.94 -28.16
N ILE A 37 34.41 -20.47 -28.33
CA ILE A 37 35.14 -19.74 -27.29
C ILE A 37 34.44 -18.41 -26.95
N PHE A 38 33.95 -17.68 -27.96
CA PHE A 38 33.21 -16.44 -27.74
C PHE A 38 31.89 -16.68 -26.99
N LEU A 39 31.12 -17.69 -27.38
CA LEU A 39 29.87 -18.06 -26.69
C LEU A 39 30.15 -18.54 -25.26
N LEU A 40 31.23 -19.31 -25.04
CA LEU A 40 31.65 -19.71 -23.70
C LEU A 40 32.03 -18.50 -22.85
N PHE A 41 32.81 -17.57 -23.40
CA PHE A 41 33.16 -16.33 -22.72
C PHE A 41 31.91 -15.50 -22.36
N LEU A 42 30.98 -15.35 -23.29
CA LEU A 42 29.71 -14.65 -23.06
C LEU A 42 28.86 -15.35 -21.99
N ALA A 43 28.78 -16.68 -22.01
CA ALA A 43 28.07 -17.46 -21.00
C ALA A 43 28.71 -17.30 -19.61
N ILE A 44 30.05 -17.30 -19.52
CA ILE A 44 30.78 -17.02 -18.29
C ILE A 44 30.49 -15.59 -17.80
N LEU A 45 30.54 -14.60 -18.69
CA LEU A 45 30.24 -13.19 -18.36
C LEU A 45 28.82 -13.05 -17.80
N ILE A 46 27.83 -13.67 -18.44
CA ILE A 46 26.44 -13.69 -17.98
C ILE A 46 26.32 -14.41 -16.64
N GLY A 47 27.01 -15.54 -16.46
CA GLY A 47 27.06 -16.29 -15.21
C GLY A 47 27.62 -15.47 -14.04
N ILE A 48 28.72 -14.74 -14.26
CA ILE A 48 29.31 -13.84 -13.28
C ILE A 48 28.35 -12.68 -12.97
N GLY A 49 27.78 -12.04 -13.99
CA GLY A 49 26.81 -10.97 -13.80
C GLY A 49 25.58 -11.42 -12.99
N ARG A 50 25.06 -12.62 -13.29
CA ARG A 50 23.97 -13.27 -12.55
C ARG A 50 24.33 -13.50 -11.07
N ALA A 51 25.55 -13.95 -10.79
CA ALA A 51 26.02 -14.21 -9.44
C ALA A 51 26.24 -12.93 -8.64
N MET A 52 26.68 -11.84 -9.28
CA MET A 52 26.91 -10.55 -8.62
C MET A 52 25.62 -9.73 -8.37
N LEU A 53 24.55 -10.00 -9.13
CA LEU A 53 23.29 -9.26 -9.07
C LEU A 53 22.67 -9.16 -7.66
N PRO A 54 22.52 -10.25 -6.87
CA PRO A 54 21.97 -10.17 -5.52
C PRO A 54 22.79 -9.24 -4.60
N TRP A 55 24.12 -9.32 -4.66
CA TRP A 55 25.01 -8.46 -3.89
C TRP A 55 24.88 -7.00 -4.32
N ALA A 56 24.91 -6.72 -5.63
CA ALA A 56 24.80 -5.37 -6.17
C ALA A 56 23.45 -4.72 -5.81
N LEU A 57 22.34 -5.48 -5.93
CA LEU A 57 21.02 -5.01 -5.53
C LEU A 57 20.94 -4.77 -4.02
N ARG A 58 21.54 -5.63 -3.20
CA ARG A 58 21.55 -5.45 -1.75
C ARG A 58 22.27 -4.15 -1.37
N SER A 59 23.43 -3.90 -1.99
CA SER A 59 24.15 -2.64 -1.80
C SER A 59 23.36 -1.43 -2.30
N TYR A 60 22.63 -1.55 -3.41
CA TYR A 60 21.74 -0.51 -3.90
C TYR A 60 20.61 -0.21 -2.90
N VAL A 61 19.87 -1.24 -2.47
CA VAL A 61 18.74 -1.09 -1.54
C VAL A 61 19.20 -0.49 -0.22
N ASN A 62 20.27 -1.00 0.38
CA ASN A 62 20.84 -0.44 1.61
C ASN A 62 21.16 1.04 1.43
N ARG A 63 21.92 1.37 0.37
CA ARG A 63 22.29 2.76 0.08
C ARG A 63 21.10 3.67 -0.16
N THR A 64 20.00 3.16 -0.71
CA THR A 64 18.78 3.94 -0.93
C THR A 64 18.03 4.18 0.38
N ILE A 65 17.98 3.20 1.28
CA ILE A 65 17.37 3.37 2.61
C ILE A 65 18.22 4.33 3.47
N ASP A 66 19.54 4.14 3.48
CA ASP A 66 20.51 4.93 4.26
C ASP A 66 20.57 6.41 3.85
N GLN A 67 20.00 6.79 2.70
CA GLN A 67 19.87 8.19 2.29
C GLN A 67 18.89 8.98 3.17
N SER A 68 18.00 8.30 3.87
CA SER A 68 17.10 8.95 4.82
C SER A 68 17.79 9.11 6.17
N PRO A 69 18.06 10.34 6.65
CA PRO A 69 18.67 10.53 7.98
C PRO A 69 17.74 10.11 9.13
N LEU A 70 16.46 9.87 8.85
CA LEU A 70 15.42 9.59 9.84
C LEU A 70 15.17 8.09 10.06
N TYR A 71 15.61 7.23 9.14
CA TYR A 71 15.30 5.80 9.18
C TYR A 71 16.54 4.95 8.88
N ASP A 72 16.76 3.94 9.71
CA ASP A 72 17.72 2.86 9.49
C ASP A 72 17.02 1.66 8.87
N GLY A 73 17.63 1.11 7.82
CA GLY A 73 17.10 -0.01 7.04
C GLY A 73 17.83 -1.30 7.33
N LYS A 74 17.10 -2.31 7.79
CA LYS A 74 17.60 -3.68 7.85
C LYS A 74 16.85 -4.54 6.85
N ILE A 75 17.60 -5.19 5.98
CA ILE A 75 17.05 -6.14 5.01
C ILE A 75 17.81 -7.48 5.11
N GLY A 76 17.08 -8.55 4.86
CA GLY A 76 17.63 -9.88 4.65
C GLY A 76 18.22 -10.05 3.25
N ASP A 77 18.05 -11.24 2.71
CA ASP A 77 18.56 -11.59 1.39
C ASP A 77 17.68 -11.04 0.26
N ILE A 78 18.29 -10.85 -0.91
CA ILE A 78 17.61 -10.46 -2.14
C ILE A 78 17.61 -11.63 -3.13
N GLU A 79 16.42 -12.02 -3.57
CA GLU A 79 16.23 -12.98 -4.64
C GLU A 79 15.97 -12.27 -5.96
N VAL A 80 16.65 -12.70 -7.03
CA VAL A 80 16.55 -12.05 -8.35
C VAL A 80 15.90 -13.00 -9.34
N HIS A 81 14.78 -12.55 -9.91
CA HIS A 81 13.97 -13.28 -10.88
C HIS A 81 14.04 -12.59 -12.24
N LEU A 82 15.13 -12.83 -12.98
CA LEU A 82 15.41 -12.19 -14.27
C LEU A 82 14.29 -12.37 -15.30
N TYR A 83 13.68 -13.55 -15.37
CA TYR A 83 12.59 -13.85 -16.31
C TYR A 83 11.34 -13.00 -16.09
N ARG A 84 11.09 -12.53 -14.85
CA ARG A 84 10.00 -11.59 -14.53
C ARG A 84 10.46 -10.14 -14.52
N GLY A 85 11.76 -9.88 -14.65
CA GLY A 85 12.34 -8.56 -14.37
C GLY A 85 12.02 -8.13 -12.94
N ALA A 86 12.13 -9.06 -11.98
CA ALA A 86 11.74 -8.83 -10.60
C ALA A 86 12.87 -9.13 -9.61
N TYR A 87 12.83 -8.48 -8.47
CA TYR A 87 13.63 -8.84 -7.32
C TYR A 87 12.78 -8.79 -6.05
N THR A 88 13.13 -9.65 -5.11
CA THR A 88 12.39 -9.87 -3.87
C THR A 88 13.32 -9.60 -2.70
N ILE A 89 12.94 -8.68 -1.83
CA ILE A 89 13.66 -8.34 -0.60
C ILE A 89 12.99 -9.09 0.55
N LYS A 90 13.76 -9.89 1.29
CA LYS A 90 13.28 -10.60 2.49
C LYS A 90 13.54 -9.78 3.76
N ASP A 91 12.69 -9.99 4.77
CA ASP A 91 12.86 -9.47 6.13
C ASP A 91 13.23 -7.98 6.17
N VAL A 92 12.37 -7.16 5.57
CA VAL A 92 12.55 -5.71 5.54
C VAL A 92 12.11 -5.13 6.87
N ARG A 93 12.93 -4.25 7.46
CA ARG A 93 12.61 -3.48 8.67
C ARG A 93 13.14 -2.07 8.53
N LEU A 94 12.26 -1.09 8.67
CA LEU A 94 12.58 0.34 8.73
C LEU A 94 12.37 0.79 10.17
N ILE A 95 13.44 1.20 10.83
CA ILE A 95 13.46 1.62 12.23
C ILE A 95 13.81 3.11 12.27
N LYS A 96 13.17 3.90 13.12
CA LYS A 96 13.55 5.30 13.30
C LYS A 96 14.96 5.40 13.90
N THR A 97 15.80 6.29 13.38
CA THR A 97 17.16 6.51 13.89
C THR A 97 17.16 7.25 15.24
N THR A 98 16.09 7.99 15.52
CA THR A 98 15.91 8.80 16.72
C THR A 98 14.81 8.24 17.62
N GLY A 99 14.99 8.35 18.94
CA GLY A 99 14.06 7.81 19.93
C GLY A 99 14.21 6.29 20.12
N SER A 100 14.10 5.81 21.36
CA SER A 100 14.14 4.37 21.66
C SER A 100 12.74 3.76 21.51
N VAL A 101 12.21 3.77 20.29
CA VAL A 101 10.90 3.16 20.00
C VAL A 101 11.08 1.65 19.83
N PRO A 102 10.37 0.79 20.60
CA PRO A 102 10.62 -0.65 20.62
C PRO A 102 10.14 -1.40 19.36
N VAL A 103 9.48 -0.70 18.44
CA VAL A 103 8.86 -1.27 17.23
C VAL A 103 9.32 -0.53 15.97
N PRO A 104 9.51 -1.23 14.83
CA PRO A 104 9.86 -0.58 13.57
C PRO A 104 8.68 0.25 13.03
N LEU A 105 8.94 1.28 12.23
CA LEU A 105 7.90 1.97 11.44
C LEU A 105 7.23 1.01 10.47
N PHE A 106 8.04 0.29 9.72
CA PHE A 106 7.58 -0.64 8.72
C PHE A 106 8.38 -1.92 8.83
N ALA A 107 7.71 -3.06 8.79
CA ALA A 107 8.35 -4.35 8.61
C ALA A 107 7.59 -5.15 7.55
N ALA A 108 8.27 -6.05 6.84
CA ALA A 108 7.60 -6.99 5.95
C ALA A 108 8.45 -8.26 5.82
N LYS A 109 7.80 -9.42 5.78
CA LYS A 109 8.50 -10.69 5.49
C LYS A 109 9.08 -10.68 4.08
N GLN A 110 8.32 -10.11 3.14
CA GLN A 110 8.71 -10.08 1.74
C GLN A 110 8.19 -8.82 1.03
N VAL A 111 9.04 -8.23 0.21
CA VAL A 111 8.69 -7.17 -0.75
C VAL A 111 9.18 -7.57 -2.16
N ASP A 112 8.28 -7.90 -3.08
CA ASP A 112 8.56 -8.23 -4.48
C ASP A 112 8.31 -7.01 -5.37
N LEU A 113 9.36 -6.52 -6.03
CA LEU A 113 9.27 -5.48 -7.05
C LEU A 113 9.45 -6.12 -8.42
N ALA A 114 8.47 -5.96 -9.31
CA ALA A 114 8.46 -6.63 -10.61
C ALA A 114 8.01 -5.70 -11.74
N ILE A 115 8.51 -5.93 -12.95
CA ILE A 115 7.99 -5.28 -14.16
C ILE A 115 6.59 -5.82 -14.47
N GLU A 116 5.67 -4.93 -14.84
CA GLU A 116 4.37 -5.31 -15.39
C GLU A 116 4.48 -5.58 -16.90
N TRP A 117 4.79 -6.83 -17.28
CA TRP A 117 4.90 -7.24 -18.69
C TRP A 117 3.70 -6.85 -19.56
N PRO A 118 2.43 -6.97 -19.11
CA PRO A 118 1.28 -6.56 -19.91
C PRO A 118 1.30 -5.06 -20.26
N ALA A 119 1.93 -4.22 -19.46
CA ALA A 119 2.04 -2.78 -19.71
C ALA A 119 2.95 -2.46 -20.91
N LEU A 120 3.93 -3.32 -21.20
CA LEU A 120 4.83 -3.15 -22.33
C LEU A 120 4.11 -3.25 -23.68
N LEU A 121 3.00 -4.01 -23.73
CA LEU A 121 2.13 -4.05 -24.92
C LEU A 121 1.55 -2.66 -25.25
N ASN A 122 1.34 -1.83 -24.22
CA ASN A 122 0.91 -0.44 -24.33
C ASN A 122 2.10 0.55 -24.36
N ARG A 123 3.32 0.07 -24.65
CA ARG A 123 4.55 0.86 -24.69
C ARG A 123 4.89 1.57 -23.37
N LYS A 124 4.41 1.04 -22.24
CA LYS A 124 4.67 1.57 -20.89
C LYS A 124 5.54 0.62 -20.10
N LEU A 125 6.63 1.15 -19.54
CA LEU A 125 7.53 0.42 -18.65
C LEU A 125 7.24 0.85 -17.22
N VAL A 126 6.47 0.01 -16.51
CA VAL A 126 6.00 0.29 -15.14
C VAL A 126 6.14 -0.96 -14.29
N GLY A 127 6.20 -0.75 -12.98
CA GLY A 127 6.39 -1.78 -11.98
C GLY A 127 5.15 -2.05 -11.14
N ARG A 128 5.14 -3.23 -10.54
CA ARG A 128 4.21 -3.64 -9.48
C ARG A 128 4.99 -3.97 -8.22
N VAL A 129 4.43 -3.62 -7.08
CA VAL A 129 4.95 -4.00 -5.75
C VAL A 129 4.00 -5.00 -5.10
N VAL A 130 4.53 -6.08 -4.52
CA VAL A 130 3.77 -7.00 -3.67
C VAL A 130 4.45 -7.10 -2.32
N MET A 131 3.68 -6.93 -1.25
CA MET A 131 4.16 -7.04 0.12
C MET A 131 3.42 -8.18 0.81
N VAL A 132 4.17 -9.04 1.50
CA VAL A 132 3.62 -10.17 2.27
C VAL A 132 3.92 -9.96 3.75
N SER A 133 2.85 -10.04 4.55
CA SER A 133 2.82 -9.69 5.96
C SER A 133 3.52 -8.35 6.27
N PRO A 134 3.17 -7.23 5.59
CA PRO A 134 3.67 -5.93 5.99
C PRO A 134 3.00 -5.48 7.30
N GLU A 135 3.81 -5.02 8.25
CA GLU A 135 3.39 -4.40 9.50
C GLU A 135 3.76 -2.92 9.45
N LEU A 136 2.77 -2.05 9.63
CA LEU A 136 2.96 -0.60 9.75
C LEU A 136 2.60 -0.16 11.17
N ASN A 137 3.50 0.54 11.83
CA ASN A 137 3.31 0.95 13.22
C ASN A 137 3.34 2.45 13.35
N PHE A 138 2.26 3.00 13.89
CA PHE A 138 2.18 4.37 14.32
C PHE A 138 2.35 4.41 15.84
N VAL A 139 3.24 5.27 16.32
CA VAL A 139 3.51 5.40 17.75
C VAL A 139 3.26 6.84 18.17
N ASP A 140 2.35 7.04 19.10
CA ASP A 140 2.17 8.33 19.76
C ASP A 140 3.12 8.45 20.95
N ALA A 141 3.81 9.58 21.05
CA ALA A 141 4.73 9.86 22.15
C ALA A 141 4.84 11.39 22.39
N PRO A 142 5.07 11.84 23.64
CA PRO A 142 5.17 13.26 24.00
C PRO A 142 6.30 14.01 23.32
N SER A 143 7.36 13.31 22.91
CA SER A 143 8.51 13.91 22.22
C SER A 143 8.46 13.58 20.73
N GLU A 144 8.69 14.59 19.87
CA GLU A 144 8.75 14.41 18.41
C GLU A 144 9.84 13.39 17.98
N GLY A 145 10.88 13.24 18.81
CA GLY A 145 11.93 12.23 18.64
C GLY A 145 11.42 10.80 18.79
N GLU A 146 10.41 10.55 19.62
CA GLU A 146 9.86 9.22 19.90
C GLU A 146 8.53 8.97 19.18
N ALA A 147 7.85 10.03 18.72
CA ALA A 147 6.62 9.90 17.95
C ALA A 147 6.89 9.35 16.55
N GLN A 148 6.04 8.44 16.11
CA GLN A 148 6.07 7.80 14.80
C GLN A 148 4.70 7.96 14.14
N SER A 149 4.41 9.17 13.67
CA SER A 149 3.15 9.50 13.01
C SER A 149 3.09 9.01 11.56
N GLY A 150 4.24 8.65 10.97
CA GLY A 150 4.39 8.37 9.54
C GLY A 150 4.14 9.59 8.63
N ALA A 151 3.79 10.75 9.21
CA ALA A 151 3.60 12.01 8.51
C ALA A 151 4.96 12.60 8.07
N GLY A 152 4.99 13.22 6.89
CA GLY A 152 6.17 13.96 6.41
C GLY A 152 7.02 13.30 5.34
N GLY A 153 6.65 12.12 4.83
CA GLY A 153 7.01 11.72 3.45
C GLY A 153 8.37 11.08 3.11
N PRO A 154 9.37 10.80 3.98
CA PRO A 154 10.61 10.18 3.50
C PRO A 154 10.45 8.70 3.15
N TRP A 155 9.58 7.96 3.83
CA TRP A 155 9.40 6.53 3.61
C TRP A 155 8.68 6.22 2.29
N LEU A 156 7.73 7.06 1.87
CA LEU A 156 7.13 7.00 0.53
C LEU A 156 8.18 7.27 -0.56
N LYS A 157 9.08 8.22 -0.29
CA LYS A 157 10.22 8.49 -1.19
C LYS A 157 11.17 7.31 -1.27
N ILE A 158 11.49 6.63 -0.16
CA ILE A 158 12.28 5.39 -0.16
C ILE A 158 11.63 4.35 -1.09
N LEU A 159 10.33 4.12 -0.98
CA LEU A 159 9.61 3.18 -1.86
C LEU A 159 9.73 3.57 -3.34
N ASN A 160 9.57 4.86 -3.65
CA ASN A 160 9.70 5.37 -5.02
C ASN A 160 11.14 5.25 -5.54
N ASP A 161 12.14 5.54 -4.72
CA ASP A 161 13.57 5.49 -5.08
C ASP A 161 14.09 4.05 -5.20
N LEU A 162 13.48 3.09 -4.48
CA LEU A 162 13.79 1.66 -4.61
C LEU A 162 13.28 1.06 -5.92
N SER A 163 12.21 1.63 -6.49
CA SER A 163 11.65 1.14 -7.75
C SER A 163 12.40 1.73 -8.95
N PRO A 164 13.00 0.90 -9.82
CA PRO A 164 13.66 1.40 -11.04
C PRO A 164 12.67 1.97 -12.07
N PHE A 165 11.36 1.78 -11.85
CA PHE A 165 10.28 2.19 -12.74
C PHE A 165 9.17 2.88 -11.94
N LYS A 166 8.29 3.62 -12.62
CA LYS A 166 7.07 4.14 -11.98
C LYS A 166 6.22 2.97 -11.48
N ILE A 167 5.75 3.05 -10.24
CA ILE A 167 4.87 2.04 -9.65
C ILE A 167 3.46 2.25 -10.19
N ASN A 168 2.90 1.23 -10.82
CA ASN A 168 1.53 1.23 -11.34
C ASN A 168 0.55 0.53 -10.40
N SER A 169 0.95 -0.58 -9.78
CA SER A 169 0.09 -1.31 -8.84
C SER A 169 0.84 -1.76 -7.58
N VAL A 170 0.10 -1.87 -6.49
CA VAL A 170 0.57 -2.35 -5.19
C VAL A 170 -0.40 -3.42 -4.69
N LYS A 171 0.12 -4.52 -4.16
CA LYS A 171 -0.67 -5.55 -3.48
C LYS A 171 -0.10 -5.85 -2.11
N ILE A 172 -0.99 -6.00 -1.14
CA ILE A 172 -0.68 -6.34 0.25
C ILE A 172 -1.43 -7.61 0.59
N HIS A 173 -0.70 -8.60 1.10
CA HIS A 173 -1.24 -9.85 1.61
C HIS A 173 -0.90 -10.00 3.09
N ASP A 174 -1.88 -10.37 3.91
CA ASP A 174 -1.73 -10.65 5.34
C ASP A 174 -1.10 -9.49 6.14
N GLY A 175 -1.42 -8.24 5.81
CA GLY A 175 -0.83 -7.07 6.46
C GLY A 175 -1.43 -6.73 7.82
N SER A 176 -0.75 -5.86 8.56
CA SER A 176 -1.27 -5.24 9.78
C SER A 176 -0.88 -3.77 9.90
N VAL A 177 -1.74 -3.01 10.56
CA VAL A 177 -1.51 -1.60 10.88
C VAL A 177 -1.83 -1.39 12.34
N HIS A 178 -0.87 -0.89 13.11
CA HIS A 178 -1.01 -0.68 14.55
C HIS A 178 -0.89 0.80 14.90
N PHE A 179 -1.74 1.24 15.83
CA PHE A 179 -1.57 2.47 16.58
C PHE A 179 -1.19 2.11 18.01
N ARG A 180 -0.05 2.61 18.47
CA ARG A 180 0.51 2.29 19.79
C ARG A 180 0.87 3.54 20.57
N THR A 181 0.74 3.47 21.89
CA THR A 181 1.41 4.41 22.80
C THR A 181 2.02 3.63 23.96
N PHE A 182 3.23 4.06 24.35
CA PHE A 182 4.02 3.44 25.43
C PHE A 182 4.16 4.36 26.64
N THR A 183 3.47 5.51 26.65
CA THR A 183 3.60 6.54 27.69
C THR A 183 2.55 6.43 28.80
N SER A 184 1.56 5.57 28.62
CA SER A 184 0.58 5.19 29.65
C SER A 184 1.09 4.02 30.51
N GLU A 185 0.56 3.88 31.73
CA GLU A 185 0.85 2.74 32.62
C GLU A 185 0.52 1.39 31.97
N GLU A 186 -0.51 1.37 31.13
CA GLU A 186 -0.86 0.25 30.27
C GLU A 186 -0.60 0.62 28.81
N PRO A 187 0.27 -0.09 28.07
CA PRO A 187 0.50 0.16 26.66
C PRO A 187 -0.80 0.05 25.85
N VAL A 188 -1.03 1.02 24.98
CA VAL A 188 -2.14 0.97 24.02
C VAL A 188 -1.65 0.30 22.76
N ASP A 189 -2.44 -0.64 22.23
CA ASP A 189 -2.30 -1.17 20.88
C ASP A 189 -3.70 -1.36 20.29
N VAL A 190 -4.02 -0.58 19.25
CA VAL A 190 -5.24 -0.71 18.47
C VAL A 190 -4.84 -0.92 17.03
N TYR A 191 -5.39 -1.95 16.39
CA TYR A 191 -4.84 -2.42 15.12
C TYR A 191 -5.87 -2.99 14.15
N LEU A 192 -5.47 -2.98 12.88
CA LEU A 192 -6.04 -3.78 11.80
C LEU A 192 -5.11 -4.95 11.52
N SER A 193 -5.67 -6.14 11.34
CA SER A 193 -4.95 -7.38 11.00
C SER A 193 -5.59 -8.06 9.80
N GLN A 194 -4.89 -9.07 9.27
CA GLN A 194 -5.33 -9.83 8.08
C GLN A 194 -5.68 -8.90 6.91
N LEU A 195 -4.91 -7.83 6.77
CA LEU A 195 -5.16 -6.78 5.79
C LEU A 195 -4.79 -7.29 4.41
N GLU A 196 -5.80 -7.44 3.56
CA GLU A 196 -5.65 -7.63 2.12
C GLU A 196 -5.94 -6.28 1.47
N ALA A 197 -5.00 -5.74 0.70
CA ALA A 197 -5.19 -4.47 0.02
C ALA A 197 -4.59 -4.44 -1.38
N SER A 198 -5.22 -3.67 -2.27
CA SER A 198 -4.70 -3.40 -3.60
C SER A 198 -4.81 -1.93 -3.97
N ILE A 199 -3.82 -1.46 -4.73
CA ILE A 199 -3.86 -0.19 -5.46
C ILE A 199 -3.59 -0.55 -6.92
N ASP A 200 -4.48 -0.14 -7.82
CA ASP A 200 -4.41 -0.49 -9.23
C ASP A 200 -4.49 0.76 -10.10
N ASN A 201 -3.68 0.78 -11.17
CA ASN A 201 -3.69 1.77 -12.26
C ASN A 201 -3.19 3.20 -11.91
N LEU A 202 -2.18 3.31 -11.04
CA LEU A 202 -1.56 4.60 -10.67
C LEU A 202 -0.94 5.37 -11.85
N THR A 203 -0.56 4.67 -12.93
CA THR A 203 0.12 5.28 -14.09
C THR A 203 -0.76 5.39 -15.33
N ASN A 204 -2.04 5.02 -15.22
CA ASN A 204 -2.99 4.96 -16.34
C ASN A 204 -2.43 4.17 -17.54
N ILE A 205 -2.18 2.87 -17.39
CA ILE A 205 -1.54 2.09 -18.47
C ILE A 205 -2.35 2.10 -19.77
N ARG A 206 -3.68 2.13 -19.65
CA ARG A 206 -4.61 1.97 -20.77
C ARG A 206 -5.10 3.29 -21.39
N ASP A 207 -4.54 4.42 -20.97
CA ASP A 207 -4.95 5.75 -21.43
C ASP A 207 -6.46 5.97 -21.30
N GLU A 208 -7.00 5.53 -20.16
CA GLU A 208 -8.41 5.67 -19.84
C GLU A 208 -8.78 7.15 -19.69
N ILE A 209 -9.94 7.51 -20.25
CA ILE A 209 -10.48 8.89 -20.25
C ILE A 209 -11.41 9.11 -19.03
N ALA A 210 -11.72 8.04 -18.28
CA ALA A 210 -12.57 8.14 -17.10
C ALA A 210 -11.97 9.12 -16.07
N PRO A 211 -12.82 9.83 -15.29
CA PRO A 211 -12.32 10.82 -14.34
C PRO A 211 -11.58 10.17 -13.16
N LEU A 212 -12.00 8.97 -12.73
CA LEU A 212 -11.41 8.22 -11.61
C LEU A 212 -10.90 6.86 -12.10
N ILE A 213 -9.60 6.80 -12.36
CA ILE A 213 -8.92 5.67 -13.02
C ILE A 213 -8.16 4.75 -12.07
N THR A 214 -7.74 5.27 -10.91
CA THR A 214 -7.03 4.48 -9.88
C THR A 214 -8.05 3.91 -8.92
N THR A 215 -7.94 2.62 -8.62
CA THR A 215 -8.80 1.96 -7.62
C THR A 215 -7.94 1.50 -6.46
N ILE A 216 -8.41 1.73 -5.24
CA ILE A 216 -7.83 1.23 -4.01
C ILE A 216 -8.89 0.42 -3.29
N THR A 217 -8.54 -0.78 -2.84
CA THR A 217 -9.40 -1.61 -1.99
C THR A 217 -8.62 -2.14 -0.82
N ALA A 218 -9.25 -2.26 0.35
CA ALA A 218 -8.67 -2.97 1.47
C ALA A 218 -9.77 -3.67 2.30
N THR A 219 -9.45 -4.84 2.82
CA THR A 219 -10.30 -5.60 3.75
C THR A 219 -9.45 -6.17 4.85
N GLY A 220 -9.98 -6.27 6.07
CA GLY A 220 -9.27 -6.89 7.18
C GLY A 220 -10.15 -6.97 8.42
N LEU A 221 -9.50 -7.21 9.56
CA LEU A 221 -10.16 -7.27 10.86
C LEU A 221 -9.60 -6.19 11.79
N ALA A 222 -10.45 -5.37 12.38
CA ALA A 222 -10.05 -4.53 13.51
C ALA A 222 -10.07 -5.35 14.80
N MET A 223 -8.98 -5.26 15.57
CA MET A 223 -8.82 -5.99 16.84
C MET A 223 -9.07 -7.50 16.72
N ASP A 224 -8.65 -8.08 15.60
CA ASP A 224 -8.85 -9.49 15.21
C ASP A 224 -10.33 -9.94 15.17
N GLN A 225 -11.28 -9.01 15.12
CA GLN A 225 -12.69 -9.32 15.35
C GLN A 225 -13.65 -8.57 14.44
N ALA A 226 -13.54 -7.25 14.33
CA ALA A 226 -14.53 -6.44 13.62
C ALA A 226 -14.21 -6.35 12.13
N LYS A 227 -15.20 -6.50 11.25
CA LYS A 227 -14.95 -6.44 9.81
C LYS A 227 -14.60 -5.02 9.39
N PHE A 228 -13.46 -4.84 8.74
CA PHE A 228 -13.02 -3.59 8.14
C PHE A 228 -13.01 -3.71 6.60
N GLU A 229 -13.58 -2.71 5.93
CA GLU A 229 -13.55 -2.56 4.48
C GLU A 229 -13.29 -1.11 4.10
N TYR A 230 -12.50 -0.93 3.04
CA TYR A 230 -12.17 0.35 2.47
C TYR A 230 -12.17 0.25 0.95
N GLN A 231 -12.76 1.25 0.29
CA GLN A 231 -12.73 1.39 -1.16
C GLN A 231 -12.52 2.85 -1.51
N MET A 232 -11.69 3.11 -2.52
CA MET A 232 -11.49 4.44 -3.06
C MET A 232 -11.26 4.37 -4.56
N ARG A 233 -11.83 5.34 -5.29
CA ARG A 233 -11.50 5.61 -6.69
C ARG A 233 -10.97 7.02 -6.79
N MET A 234 -9.84 7.22 -7.45
CA MET A 234 -9.20 8.54 -7.51
C MET A 234 -8.58 8.84 -8.87
N ASN A 235 -8.35 10.13 -9.11
CA ASN A 235 -7.50 10.60 -10.19
C ASN A 235 -6.10 10.93 -9.63
N PRO A 236 -5.06 10.14 -9.96
CA PRO A 236 -3.72 10.37 -9.45
C PRO A 236 -3.01 11.57 -10.10
N PHE A 237 -3.58 12.17 -11.16
CA PHE A 237 -2.99 13.28 -11.90
C PHE A 237 -3.71 14.61 -11.70
N SER A 238 -4.80 14.63 -10.94
CA SER A 238 -5.51 15.88 -10.66
C SER A 238 -4.66 16.78 -9.78
N TYR A 239 -4.52 18.05 -10.19
CA TYR A 239 -3.78 19.06 -9.42
C TYR A 239 -4.40 19.29 -8.04
N ARG A 240 -5.73 19.25 -7.95
CA ARG A 240 -6.46 19.21 -6.68
C ARG A 240 -7.02 17.80 -6.45
N PRO A 241 -7.01 17.29 -5.20
CA PRO A 241 -7.52 15.96 -4.89
C PRO A 241 -8.91 15.74 -5.49
N THR A 242 -9.08 14.64 -6.22
CA THR A 242 -10.35 14.25 -6.81
C THR A 242 -10.52 12.74 -6.66
N PHE A 243 -11.46 12.34 -5.80
CA PHE A 243 -11.69 10.95 -5.45
C PHE A 243 -13.06 10.73 -4.82
N HIS A 244 -13.51 9.48 -4.84
CA HIS A 244 -14.64 8.99 -4.07
C HIS A 244 -14.13 7.88 -3.15
N MET A 245 -14.51 7.89 -1.87
CA MET A 245 -14.11 6.86 -0.91
C MET A 245 -15.24 6.43 0.01
N ALA A 246 -15.19 5.17 0.42
CA ALA A 246 -16.06 4.57 1.41
C ALA A 246 -15.24 3.75 2.42
N VAL A 247 -15.57 3.87 3.70
CA VAL A 247 -15.03 3.07 4.81
C VAL A 247 -16.18 2.43 5.55
N ARG A 248 -16.00 1.16 5.92
CA ARG A 248 -16.96 0.42 6.72
C ARG A 248 -16.25 -0.39 7.79
N LEU A 249 -16.61 -0.16 9.04
CA LEU A 249 -16.21 -0.96 10.20
C LEU A 249 -17.48 -1.46 10.87
N LEU A 250 -17.63 -2.77 11.03
CA LEU A 250 -18.85 -3.36 11.58
C LEU A 250 -18.56 -4.31 12.74
N GLY A 251 -19.35 -4.14 13.79
CA GLY A 251 -19.43 -5.03 14.93
C GLY A 251 -18.18 -4.99 15.79
N LEU A 252 -17.53 -3.83 15.96
CA LEU A 252 -16.41 -3.71 16.88
C LEU A 252 -16.90 -3.84 18.32
N ASP A 253 -16.40 -4.85 19.03
CA ASP A 253 -16.54 -4.92 20.49
C ASP A 253 -15.72 -3.79 21.11
N VAL A 254 -16.41 -2.80 21.67
CA VAL A 254 -15.77 -1.59 22.21
C VAL A 254 -14.85 -1.90 23.40
N THR A 255 -15.06 -3.02 24.10
CA THR A 255 -14.23 -3.41 25.25
C THR A 255 -12.79 -3.72 24.83
N LYS A 256 -12.58 -4.17 23.58
CA LYS A 256 -11.25 -4.38 23.00
C LYS A 256 -10.47 -3.08 22.84
N THR A 257 -11.15 -1.93 22.83
CA THR A 257 -10.52 -0.60 22.75
C THR A 257 -10.32 0.07 24.11
N ASN A 258 -10.56 -0.64 25.21
CA ASN A 258 -10.50 -0.05 26.54
C ASN A 258 -9.13 0.53 26.91
N ASN A 259 -8.02 -0.03 26.43
CA ASN A 259 -6.70 0.58 26.66
C ASN A 259 -6.62 1.98 26.03
N LEU A 260 -7.14 2.14 24.81
CA LEU A 260 -7.23 3.43 24.12
C LEU A 260 -8.21 4.38 24.83
N ALA A 261 -9.39 3.90 25.21
CA ALA A 261 -10.41 4.68 25.91
C ALA A 261 -9.92 5.18 27.27
N ARG A 262 -9.19 4.36 28.02
CA ARG A 262 -8.57 4.78 29.29
C ARG A 262 -7.47 5.81 29.06
N ALA A 263 -6.62 5.61 28.06
CA ALA A 263 -5.48 6.48 27.80
C ALA A 263 -5.89 7.90 27.36
N TYR A 264 -6.93 8.04 26.53
CA TYR A 264 -7.32 9.35 25.94
C TYR A 264 -8.70 9.85 26.36
N GLY A 265 -9.56 9.01 26.93
CA GLY A 265 -10.92 9.36 27.34
C GLY A 265 -11.17 9.28 28.85
N ALA A 266 -10.26 8.69 29.62
CA ALA A 266 -10.40 8.47 31.06
C ALA A 266 -11.68 7.68 31.45
N PHE A 267 -12.15 6.79 30.57
CA PHE A 267 -13.30 5.91 30.81
C PHE A 267 -13.06 4.50 30.26
N ASP A 268 -13.91 3.56 30.64
CA ASP A 268 -13.90 2.17 30.18
C ASP A 268 -15.30 1.63 29.84
N PHE A 269 -15.37 0.85 28.78
CA PHE A 269 -16.58 0.16 28.36
C PHE A 269 -16.71 -1.17 29.11
N GLU A 270 -17.90 -1.44 29.66
CA GLU A 270 -18.28 -2.74 30.22
C GLU A 270 -18.76 -3.68 29.10
N SER A 271 -19.55 -3.16 28.16
CA SER A 271 -20.04 -3.88 26.99
C SER A 271 -20.47 -2.92 25.89
N GLY A 272 -20.51 -3.40 24.65
CA GLY A 272 -21.16 -2.68 23.55
C GLY A 272 -20.58 -3.03 22.19
N TRP A 273 -21.29 -2.60 21.15
CA TRP A 273 -20.86 -2.76 19.77
C TRP A 273 -20.80 -1.41 19.08
N PHE A 274 -19.79 -1.23 18.24
CA PHE A 274 -19.59 -0.05 17.44
C PHE A 274 -19.51 -0.38 15.95
N ASP A 275 -20.30 0.34 15.17
CA ASP A 275 -20.19 0.38 13.71
C ASP A 275 -19.85 1.80 13.26
N LEU A 276 -19.10 1.90 12.17
CA LEU A 276 -18.76 3.16 11.52
C LEU A 276 -18.88 3.01 10.01
N VAL A 277 -19.63 3.91 9.39
CA VAL A 277 -19.65 4.09 7.93
C VAL A 277 -19.22 5.51 7.62
N ILE A 278 -18.32 5.66 6.66
CA ILE A 278 -17.89 6.94 6.12
C ILE A 278 -18.03 6.86 4.61
N GLU A 279 -18.64 7.86 4.00
CA GLU A 279 -18.63 8.07 2.55
C GLU A 279 -18.23 9.50 2.27
N MET A 280 -17.34 9.69 1.31
CA MET A 280 -16.80 11.00 0.99
C MET A 280 -16.48 11.12 -0.49
N ASP A 281 -17.00 12.18 -1.09
CA ASP A 281 -16.73 12.64 -2.43
C ASP A 281 -15.90 13.91 -2.38
N VAL A 282 -14.78 13.88 -3.09
CA VAL A 282 -13.90 15.04 -3.27
C VAL A 282 -13.79 15.35 -4.75
N LYS A 283 -14.20 16.56 -5.13
CA LYS A 283 -14.14 17.06 -6.51
C LYS A 283 -13.36 18.35 -6.53
N GLU A 284 -12.17 18.32 -7.15
CA GLU A 284 -11.27 19.48 -7.23
C GLU A 284 -10.96 20.11 -5.86
N GLY A 285 -10.77 19.28 -4.83
CA GLY A 285 -10.53 19.71 -3.46
C GLY A 285 -11.78 20.05 -2.66
N LEU A 286 -12.95 20.22 -3.28
CA LEU A 286 -14.20 20.42 -2.55
C LEU A 286 -14.72 19.09 -2.03
N VAL A 287 -15.04 19.04 -0.74
CA VAL A 287 -15.41 17.82 -0.04
C VAL A 287 -16.88 17.86 0.33
N GLU A 288 -17.56 16.75 0.07
CA GLU A 288 -18.88 16.44 0.59
C GLU A 288 -18.91 14.97 1.03
N GLY A 289 -19.62 14.67 2.11
CA GLY A 289 -19.70 13.31 2.60
C GLY A 289 -20.56 13.21 3.85
N TYR A 290 -20.59 12.01 4.39
CA TYR A 290 -21.22 11.76 5.68
C TYR A 290 -20.43 10.74 6.50
N VAL A 291 -20.58 10.85 7.81
CA VAL A 291 -20.13 9.85 8.77
C VAL A 291 -21.34 9.36 9.56
N LYS A 292 -21.43 8.05 9.72
CA LYS A 292 -22.51 7.37 10.44
C LYS A 292 -21.90 6.42 11.48
N PRO A 293 -21.55 6.94 12.66
CA PRO A 293 -21.23 6.11 13.82
C PRO A 293 -22.52 5.54 14.43
N LEU A 294 -22.43 4.31 14.94
CA LEU A 294 -23.54 3.62 15.59
C LEU A 294 -23.05 2.81 16.78
N PHE A 295 -23.59 3.10 17.96
CA PHE A 295 -23.38 2.29 19.16
C PHE A 295 -24.63 1.46 19.47
N ARG A 296 -24.43 0.21 19.87
CA ARG A 296 -25.49 -0.69 20.36
C ARG A 296 -25.11 -1.31 21.70
N ASN A 297 -26.09 -1.44 22.59
CA ASN A 297 -25.93 -2.11 23.90
C ASN A 297 -24.73 -1.58 24.71
N LEU A 298 -24.49 -0.27 24.64
CA LEU A 298 -23.34 0.37 25.25
C LEU A 298 -23.54 0.50 26.76
N LYS A 299 -22.60 -0.02 27.53
CA LYS A 299 -22.48 0.19 28.97
C LYS A 299 -21.08 0.69 29.29
N VAL A 300 -21.00 1.74 30.09
CA VAL A 300 -19.75 2.38 30.52
C VAL A 300 -19.59 2.15 32.02
N PHE A 301 -18.45 1.58 32.43
CA PHE A 301 -18.21 1.15 33.80
C PHE A 301 -17.89 2.33 34.72
N SER A 302 -16.93 3.18 34.32
CA SER A 302 -16.53 4.34 35.10
C SER A 302 -16.11 5.51 34.22
N LEU A 303 -16.39 6.73 34.71
CA LEU A 303 -15.98 7.98 34.09
C LEU A 303 -15.12 8.74 35.09
N ARG A 304 -13.82 8.89 34.84
CA ARG A 304 -12.92 9.65 35.72
C ARG A 304 -12.86 11.10 35.26
N LYS A 305 -12.83 12.04 36.22
CA LYS A 305 -13.02 13.49 35.97
C LYS A 305 -11.76 14.26 35.55
N ASP A 306 -10.63 13.59 35.36
CA ASP A 306 -9.40 14.23 34.89
C ASP A 306 -9.12 13.80 33.45
N ILE A 307 -9.73 14.53 32.50
CA ILE A 307 -9.31 14.48 31.10
C ILE A 307 -8.14 15.45 30.98
N ARG A 308 -6.96 14.96 30.57
CA ARG A 308 -5.84 15.84 30.23
C ARG A 308 -6.20 16.56 28.93
N GLU A 309 -6.03 17.87 28.92
CA GLU A 309 -6.22 18.72 27.76
C GLU A 309 -4.89 18.73 26.98
N ASP A 310 -4.82 18.23 25.73
CA ASP A 310 -4.02 18.83 24.64
C ASP A 310 -4.06 18.15 23.22
N ASN A 311 -4.86 17.08 22.94
CA ASN A 311 -4.80 16.36 21.64
C ASN A 311 -6.11 16.24 20.81
N VAL A 312 -5.94 16.02 19.50
CA VAL A 312 -7.02 15.78 18.51
C VAL A 312 -7.88 14.55 18.83
N LEU A 313 -7.26 13.49 19.34
CA LEU A 313 -7.93 12.25 19.75
C LEU A 313 -8.74 12.44 21.04
N GLU A 314 -8.32 13.34 21.93
CA GLU A 314 -9.00 13.60 23.20
C GLU A 314 -10.32 14.33 22.97
N LEU A 315 -10.37 15.30 22.04
CA LEU A 315 -11.60 15.99 21.64
C LEU A 315 -12.66 15.05 21.03
N PHE A 316 -12.23 14.00 20.31
CA PHE A 316 -13.10 12.92 19.85
C PHE A 316 -13.71 12.17 21.05
N TRP A 317 -12.91 11.88 22.09
CA TRP A 317 -13.34 11.15 23.26
C TRP A 317 -14.22 11.97 24.20
N GLU A 318 -14.02 13.28 24.31
CA GLU A 318 -14.94 14.18 25.02
C GLU A 318 -16.35 14.14 24.44
N ALA A 319 -16.46 14.17 23.10
CA ALA A 319 -17.74 14.06 22.41
C ALA A 319 -18.42 12.70 22.69
N MET A 320 -17.63 11.62 22.72
CA MET A 320 -18.08 10.27 23.07
C MET A 320 -18.53 10.14 24.54
N VAL A 321 -17.83 10.80 25.46
CA VAL A 321 -18.22 10.89 26.88
C VAL A 321 -19.55 11.65 27.02
N GLY A 322 -19.73 12.74 26.29
CA GLY A 322 -21.00 13.46 26.22
C GLY A 322 -22.16 12.57 25.73
N VAL A 323 -21.90 11.72 24.75
CA VAL A 323 -22.87 10.70 24.27
C VAL A 323 -23.17 9.66 25.35
N ALA A 324 -22.15 9.05 25.94
CA ALA A 324 -22.30 8.02 26.97
C ALA A 324 -23.09 8.55 28.18
N THR A 325 -22.80 9.77 28.62
CA THR A 325 -23.52 10.42 29.73
C THR A 325 -24.97 10.78 29.39
N ASN A 326 -25.28 11.08 28.13
CA ASN A 326 -26.66 11.28 27.68
C ASN A 326 -27.44 9.96 27.54
N LEU A 327 -26.79 8.89 27.06
CA LEU A 327 -27.38 7.53 26.99
C LEU A 327 -27.72 6.97 28.37
N LEU A 328 -26.84 7.18 29.36
CA LEU A 328 -27.10 6.80 30.75
C LEU A 328 -28.30 7.56 31.37
N LYS A 329 -28.65 8.73 30.84
CA LYS A 329 -29.70 9.59 31.40
C LYS A 329 -31.07 9.43 30.73
N ASN A 330 -31.18 8.82 29.56
CA ASN A 330 -32.46 8.77 28.84
C ASN A 330 -32.57 7.55 27.90
N PRO A 331 -33.32 6.49 28.27
CA PRO A 331 -33.36 5.25 27.50
C PRO A 331 -34.68 5.04 26.72
N PRO A 332 -34.98 5.70 25.58
CA PRO A 332 -36.09 5.24 24.74
C PRO A 332 -35.68 4.28 23.63
N ARG A 333 -34.40 4.18 23.23
CA ARG A 333 -33.92 3.29 22.14
C ARG A 333 -32.46 2.85 22.34
N ASP A 334 -32.19 1.54 22.36
CA ASP A 334 -30.86 0.91 22.61
C ASP A 334 -29.80 1.12 21.50
N GLN A 335 -30.02 2.11 20.63
CA GLN A 335 -29.18 2.37 19.46
C GLN A 335 -29.10 3.88 19.20
N LEU A 336 -27.88 4.41 19.16
CA LEU A 336 -27.61 5.79 18.77
C LEU A 336 -26.94 5.79 17.41
N ALA A 337 -27.72 6.07 16.36
CA ALA A 337 -27.20 6.32 15.01
C ALA A 337 -27.33 7.82 14.72
N THR A 338 -26.22 8.49 14.44
CA THR A 338 -26.25 9.88 13.96
C THR A 338 -25.69 9.89 12.55
N LEU A 339 -26.47 10.33 11.56
CA LEU A 339 -25.95 10.60 10.22
C LEU A 339 -25.49 12.05 10.19
N VAL A 340 -24.22 12.27 9.87
CA VAL A 340 -23.60 13.59 10.03
C VAL A 340 -23.00 13.99 8.71
N PRO A 341 -23.72 14.80 7.91
CA PRO A 341 -23.16 15.32 6.68
C PRO A 341 -22.05 16.31 7.01
N PHE A 342 -21.00 16.29 6.21
CA PHE A 342 -19.91 17.26 6.31
C PHE A 342 -19.58 17.81 4.94
N ARG A 343 -19.15 19.07 4.94
CA ARG A 343 -18.60 19.76 3.78
C ARG A 343 -17.33 20.47 4.19
N GLY A 344 -16.37 20.52 3.30
CA GLY A 344 -15.06 21.12 3.54
C GLY A 344 -14.33 21.47 2.27
N ASP A 345 -13.17 22.09 2.45
CA ASP A 345 -12.27 22.45 1.36
C ASP A 345 -10.87 21.92 1.66
N MET A 346 -10.35 21.10 0.75
CA MET A 346 -9.01 20.51 0.75
C MET A 346 -8.08 21.18 -0.28
N SER A 347 -8.45 22.34 -0.83
CA SER A 347 -7.68 23.08 -1.85
C SER A 347 -6.40 23.75 -1.31
N GLY A 348 -6.15 23.65 0.00
CA GLY A 348 -4.98 24.25 0.64
C GLY A 348 -3.65 23.60 0.19
N PRO A 349 -2.51 24.30 0.35
CA PRO A 349 -1.18 23.84 -0.12
C PRO A 349 -0.60 22.63 0.65
N GLN A 350 -1.40 21.92 1.46
CA GLN A 350 -0.95 20.74 2.18
C GLN A 350 -0.79 19.58 1.20
N THR A 351 0.45 19.11 1.04
CA THR A 351 0.85 18.10 0.06
C THR A 351 0.44 16.67 0.46
N ASP A 352 -0.22 16.50 1.61
CA ASP A 352 -0.56 15.20 2.19
C ASP A 352 -2.08 15.01 2.24
N VAL A 353 -2.57 14.19 1.30
CA VAL A 353 -3.99 13.82 1.17
C VAL A 353 -4.51 13.13 2.43
N LEU A 354 -3.69 12.33 3.12
CA LEU A 354 -4.11 11.61 4.33
C LEU A 354 -4.33 12.59 5.49
N ALA A 355 -3.44 13.58 5.64
CA ALA A 355 -3.60 14.64 6.64
C ALA A 355 -4.86 15.48 6.39
N ALA A 356 -5.15 15.80 5.12
CA ALA A 356 -6.36 16.52 4.73
C ALA A 356 -7.64 15.74 5.06
N ILE A 357 -7.67 14.44 4.76
CA ILE A 357 -8.76 13.53 5.15
C ILE A 357 -8.95 13.52 6.67
N GLY A 358 -7.86 13.35 7.43
CA GLY A 358 -7.88 13.36 8.90
C GLY A 358 -8.48 14.65 9.47
N ASN A 359 -8.11 15.81 8.91
CA ASN A 359 -8.63 17.11 9.34
C ASN A 359 -10.13 17.28 9.07
N VAL A 360 -10.62 16.82 7.91
CA VAL A 360 -12.05 16.88 7.60
C VAL A 360 -12.84 15.95 8.51
N LEU A 361 -12.39 14.72 8.69
CA LEU A 361 -13.05 13.74 9.56
C LEU A 361 -13.05 14.19 11.03
N ARG A 362 -11.96 14.80 11.51
CA ARG A 362 -11.91 15.43 12.84
C ARG A 362 -13.05 16.43 13.01
N ASN A 363 -13.19 17.36 12.06
CA ASN A 363 -14.22 18.40 12.13
C ASN A 363 -15.65 17.84 12.02
N ALA A 364 -15.85 16.83 11.16
CA ALA A 364 -17.13 16.17 10.98
C ALA A 364 -17.58 15.42 12.24
N PHE A 365 -16.66 14.67 12.86
CA PHE A 365 -16.95 13.89 14.06
C PHE A 365 -17.25 14.78 15.27
N ILE A 366 -16.57 15.90 15.42
CA ILE A 366 -16.88 16.88 16.48
C ILE A 366 -18.33 17.39 16.32
N ARG A 367 -18.75 17.70 15.09
CA ARG A 367 -20.11 18.19 14.79
C ARG A 367 -21.18 17.12 14.97
N ALA A 368 -20.84 15.85 14.85
CA ALA A 368 -21.75 14.71 15.00
C ALA A 368 -22.41 14.63 16.38
N TYR A 369 -21.68 15.05 17.40
CA TYR A 369 -22.00 14.74 18.79
C TYR A 369 -22.01 15.96 19.71
N LEU A 370 -21.68 17.15 19.19
CA LEU A 370 -21.98 18.39 19.88
C LEU A 370 -23.51 18.65 19.87
N PRO A 371 -24.13 18.98 21.01
CA PRO A 371 -25.56 19.26 21.06
C PRO A 371 -25.89 20.51 20.24
N ARG A 372 -26.59 20.35 19.12
CA ARG A 372 -27.41 21.42 18.57
C ARG A 372 -28.87 21.07 18.76
N LEU A 373 -29.53 21.80 19.65
CA LEU A 373 -30.97 22.03 19.57
C LEU A 373 -31.22 22.91 18.35
N GLN A 374 -31.50 22.33 17.18
CA GLN A 374 -32.19 23.05 16.11
C GLN A 374 -33.23 22.15 15.43
N THR A 375 -34.39 22.78 15.25
CA THR A 375 -35.70 22.31 14.80
C THR A 375 -35.78 22.40 13.28
N GLY A 376 -36.18 21.33 12.59
CA GLY A 376 -36.38 21.30 11.12
C GLY A 376 -35.08 21.48 10.32
N GLU A 377 -34.90 21.01 9.10
CA GLU A 377 -35.83 20.63 8.06
C GLU A 377 -35.09 19.88 6.93
N GLN A 378 -35.89 19.15 6.15
CA GLN A 378 -35.76 18.78 4.72
C GLN A 378 -34.64 17.82 4.28
N GLY A 379 -35.11 16.61 3.91
CA GLY A 379 -34.36 15.60 3.21
C GLY A 379 -34.01 16.00 1.79
N VAL A 380 -32.86 15.54 1.33
CA VAL A 380 -32.43 15.62 -0.07
C VAL A 380 -32.98 14.38 -0.77
N GLU A 381 -33.99 14.58 -1.64
CA GLU A 381 -34.45 13.56 -2.58
C GLU A 381 -33.31 13.21 -3.57
N GLY A 382 -33.14 11.92 -3.86
CA GLY A 382 -32.32 11.52 -4.99
C GLY A 382 -31.78 10.10 -5.04
N LEU A 383 -31.73 9.36 -3.92
CA LEU A 383 -31.34 7.93 -3.91
C LEU A 383 -32.06 7.18 -2.78
N GLU A 384 -33.07 6.38 -3.12
CA GLU A 384 -33.60 5.34 -2.23
C GLU A 384 -32.62 4.17 -2.20
N PHE A 385 -31.75 4.13 -1.18
CA PHE A 385 -31.20 2.85 -0.74
C PHE A 385 -32.22 2.20 0.19
N GLY A 386 -32.86 1.14 -0.28
CA GLY A 386 -33.72 0.31 0.57
C GLY A 386 -32.94 -0.11 1.82
N PRO A 387 -33.58 -0.14 3.01
CA PRO A 387 -32.93 -0.61 4.22
C PRO A 387 -32.36 -2.02 3.98
N PRO A 388 -31.16 -2.33 4.50
CA PRO A 388 -30.64 -3.68 4.40
C PRO A 388 -31.65 -4.65 5.01
N THR A 389 -31.97 -5.72 4.29
CA THR A 389 -32.72 -6.83 4.84
C THR A 389 -31.84 -7.45 5.92
N LEU A 390 -32.16 -7.15 7.17
CA LEU A 390 -31.59 -7.82 8.33
C LEU A 390 -32.06 -9.28 8.24
N ALA A 391 -31.19 -10.17 7.77
CA ALA A 391 -31.35 -11.57 8.13
C ALA A 391 -31.09 -11.65 9.64
N ASP A 392 -32.07 -12.18 10.38
CA ASP A 392 -31.94 -12.41 11.81
C ASP A 392 -30.62 -13.13 12.13
N PRO A 393 -29.98 -12.82 13.26
CA PRO A 393 -28.80 -13.56 13.68
C PRO A 393 -29.16 -15.05 13.75
N VAL A 394 -28.32 -15.88 13.12
CA VAL A 394 -28.33 -17.33 13.32
C VAL A 394 -28.36 -17.56 14.82
N GLN A 395 -29.47 -18.11 15.32
CA GLN A 395 -29.53 -18.59 16.68
C GLN A 395 -28.48 -19.70 16.82
N VAL A 396 -27.52 -19.47 17.70
CA VAL A 396 -26.62 -20.52 18.15
C VAL A 396 -27.44 -21.42 19.09
N GLY A 397 -27.76 -22.64 18.64
CA GLY A 397 -28.34 -23.69 19.49
C GLY A 397 -29.13 -24.75 18.72
N ASP A 398 -28.42 -25.73 18.15
CA ASP A 398 -28.46 -27.14 18.58
C ASP A 398 -27.19 -27.86 18.13
#